data_AF-A0A8J3C528-F1
#
_entry.id   AF-A0A8J3C528-F1
#
_cell.length_a   1.000
_cell.length_b   1.000
_cell.length_c   1.000
_cell.angle_alpha   90.00
_cell.angle_beta   90.00
_cell.angle_gamma   90.00
#
_symmetry.space_group_name_H-M   'P 1'
#
loop_
_entity.id
_entity.type
_entity.pdbx_description
1 polymer ?
#
loop_
_entity_poly.entity_id
_entity_poly.type
_entity_poly.pdbx_seq_one_letter_code
_entity_poly.pdbx_strand_id
1 'polypeptide(L)'
;MSDSNSRRRFLMGAAGVAAAPAVLSLAGPAAPAQASARPAGNGAPARTATTLTSLRRLGRLKVSSIGLGCQTMPGNLYVSCPRFGGAVSSRDDMIKIIRSAVDQGVTLFDTAEAYGPFESERIVGEALRRVRDKVVIASKFGWNIDPETGQ
;
A
#
# COMPACT_ATOMS: atom_id res chain seq x y z
N MET A 1 15.47 -14.04 -30.48
CA MET A 1 16.01 -14.49 -29.18
C MET A 1 17.03 -13.46 -28.71
N SER A 2 16.68 -12.66 -27.70
CA SER A 2 17.46 -11.52 -27.23
C SER A 2 17.92 -11.75 -25.79
N ASP A 3 19.05 -11.15 -25.48
CA ASP A 3 20.16 -11.69 -24.70
C ASP A 3 20.02 -11.42 -23.18
N SER A 4 19.85 -12.47 -22.40
CA SER A 4 19.74 -12.42 -20.94
C SER A 4 21.08 -12.11 -20.25
N ASN A 5 22.21 -12.12 -20.97
CA ASN A 5 23.54 -11.98 -20.37
C ASN A 5 24.03 -10.53 -20.23
N SER A 6 23.35 -9.54 -20.82
CA SER A 6 23.81 -8.15 -20.74
C SER A 6 23.53 -7.45 -19.39
N ARG A 7 22.56 -7.95 -18.61
CA ARG A 7 22.14 -7.31 -17.33
C ARG A 7 23.00 -7.73 -16.13
N ARG A 8 23.62 -8.92 -16.18
CA ARG A 8 24.45 -9.43 -15.07
C ARG A 8 25.83 -8.78 -15.00
N ARG A 9 26.34 -8.24 -16.11
CA ARG A 9 27.65 -7.58 -16.18
C ARG A 9 27.68 -6.16 -15.62
N PHE A 10 26.53 -5.50 -15.47
CA PHE A 10 26.46 -4.13 -14.96
C PHE A 10 26.63 -4.04 -13.42
N LEU A 11 26.32 -5.11 -12.68
CA LEU A 11 26.37 -5.14 -11.21
C LEU A 11 27.71 -5.59 -10.62
N MET A 12 28.70 -5.96 -11.45
CA MET A 12 29.98 -6.52 -10.99
C MET A 12 31.16 -5.52 -11.03
N GLY A 13 30.90 -4.22 -11.20
CA GLY A 13 31.93 -3.18 -11.34
C GLY A 13 31.96 -2.17 -10.21
N ALA A 14 32.21 -2.58 -8.97
CA ALA A 14 32.60 -1.67 -7.88
C ALA A 14 33.26 -2.44 -6.71
N ALA A 15 34.50 -2.88 -6.91
CA ALA A 15 35.38 -3.31 -5.83
C ALA A 15 36.72 -2.59 -6.00
N GLY A 16 36.77 -1.33 -5.56
CA GLY A 16 38.00 -0.55 -5.42
C GLY A 16 38.49 -0.63 -3.97
N VAL A 17 39.66 -1.21 -3.80
CA VAL A 17 40.40 -1.36 -2.53
C VAL A 17 40.88 0.01 -2.03
N ALA A 18 40.70 0.30 -0.75
CA ALA A 18 41.50 1.28 -0.02
C ALA A 18 41.82 0.73 1.38
N ALA A 19 43.11 0.70 1.71
CA ALA A 19 43.66 0.11 2.92
C ALA A 19 44.15 1.17 3.92
N ALA A 20 44.07 0.78 5.22
CA ALA A 20 44.85 1.22 6.40
C ALA A 20 44.44 2.52 7.14
N PRO A 21 44.83 2.69 8.44
CA PRO A 21 45.09 1.71 9.52
C PRO A 21 44.26 1.99 10.80
N ALA A 22 44.38 1.06 11.76
CA ALA A 22 43.76 1.11 13.08
C ALA A 22 44.34 2.20 14.01
N VAL A 23 43.46 2.90 14.73
CA VAL A 23 43.81 3.65 15.95
C VAL A 23 42.80 3.31 17.05
N LEU A 24 43.35 2.77 18.14
CA LEU A 24 42.70 2.42 19.39
C LEU A 24 42.42 3.72 20.18
N SER A 25 41.19 3.95 20.63
CA SER A 25 40.90 4.94 21.67
C SER A 25 39.67 4.59 22.49
N LEU A 26 39.79 4.90 23.77
CA LEU A 26 39.04 4.41 24.93
C LEU A 26 37.58 4.89 25.00
N ALA A 27 36.78 4.08 25.71
CA ALA A 27 35.39 4.33 26.06
C ALA A 27 35.15 5.67 26.79
N GLY A 28 34.07 6.37 26.41
CA GLY A 28 33.47 7.55 27.04
C GLY A 28 32.05 7.78 26.49
N PRO A 29 31.12 8.39 27.24
CA PRO A 29 29.69 8.07 27.15
C PRO A 29 29.00 8.61 25.89
N ALA A 30 27.99 7.85 25.43
CA ALA A 30 27.17 8.15 24.27
C ALA A 30 26.49 9.53 24.40
N ALA A 31 26.90 10.48 23.56
CA ALA A 31 26.14 11.70 23.31
C ALA A 31 24.86 11.35 22.53
N PRO A 32 23.71 12.00 22.81
CA PRO A 32 22.50 11.73 22.05
C PRO A 32 22.71 12.21 20.61
N ALA A 33 22.46 11.32 19.65
CA ALA A 33 22.40 11.67 18.24
C ALA A 33 21.24 12.65 18.03
N GLN A 34 21.54 13.95 18.02
CA GLN A 34 20.59 14.96 17.54
C GLN A 34 20.36 14.71 16.05
N ALA A 35 19.21 14.12 15.74
CA ALA A 35 18.70 14.06 14.39
C ALA A 35 18.60 15.50 13.86
N SER A 36 19.52 15.87 12.96
CA SER A 36 19.43 17.10 12.19
C SER A 36 18.15 17.04 11.38
N ALA A 37 17.09 17.69 11.86
CA ALA A 37 15.87 17.89 11.10
C ALA A 37 16.25 18.72 9.86
N ARG A 38 16.19 18.11 8.67
CA ARG A 38 16.23 18.88 7.42
C ARG A 38 15.11 19.92 7.50
N PRO A 39 15.39 21.21 7.25
CA PRO A 39 14.34 22.19 7.18
C PRO A 39 13.36 21.76 6.09
N ALA A 40 12.08 21.72 6.45
CA ALA A 40 11.00 21.45 5.50
C ALA A 40 11.10 22.50 4.39
N GLY A 41 11.57 22.08 3.22
CA GLY A 41 11.66 22.94 2.06
C GLY A 41 10.27 23.50 1.75
N ASN A 42 10.19 24.83 1.69
CA ASN A 42 9.00 25.56 1.33
C ASN A 42 8.34 24.98 0.07
N GLY A 43 7.07 24.58 0.22
CA GLY A 43 6.04 24.65 -0.82
C GLY A 43 6.38 24.01 -2.16
N ALA A 44 6.49 22.68 -2.21
CA ALA A 44 6.05 22.01 -3.43
C ALA A 44 4.55 22.30 -3.60
N PRO A 45 4.06 22.76 -4.77
CA PRO A 45 2.62 22.94 -4.97
C PRO A 45 1.95 21.60 -4.66
N ALA A 46 0.91 21.62 -3.81
CA ALA A 46 0.09 20.45 -3.55
C ALA A 46 -0.32 19.89 -4.91
N ARG A 47 0.17 18.70 -5.26
CA ARG A 47 -0.15 18.05 -6.53
C ARG A 47 -1.67 18.03 -6.65
N THR A 48 -2.24 18.75 -7.62
CA THR A 48 -3.66 18.69 -7.91
C THR A 48 -4.01 17.22 -8.09
N ALA A 49 -4.82 16.67 -7.19
CA ALA A 49 -5.26 15.28 -7.28
C ALA A 49 -6.02 15.14 -8.59
N THR A 50 -5.44 14.42 -9.55
CA THR A 50 -6.08 14.16 -10.83
C THR A 50 -7.26 13.23 -10.57
N THR A 51 -8.48 13.79 -10.58
CA THR A 51 -9.70 13.00 -10.57
C THR A 51 -9.71 12.10 -11.81
N LEU A 52 -9.96 10.81 -11.61
CA LEU A 52 -10.03 9.82 -12.67
C LEU A 52 -11.33 10.01 -13.46
N THR A 53 -11.20 10.56 -14.67
CA THR A 53 -12.35 10.79 -15.56
C THR A 53 -12.49 9.74 -16.67
N SER A 54 -11.42 8.97 -16.95
CA SER A 54 -11.41 7.95 -18.01
C SER A 54 -11.82 6.57 -17.50
N LEU A 55 -12.80 5.96 -18.17
CA LEU A 55 -13.25 4.59 -17.92
C LEU A 55 -12.70 3.62 -18.97
N ARG A 56 -12.38 2.40 -18.54
CA ARG A 56 -11.97 1.25 -19.36
C ARG A 56 -13.00 0.13 -19.27
N ARG A 57 -13.00 -0.76 -20.27
CA ARG A 57 -13.86 -1.95 -20.27
C ARG A 57 -13.15 -3.12 -19.58
N LEU A 58 -13.83 -3.74 -18.62
CA LEU A 58 -13.47 -5.02 -18.03
C LEU A 58 -14.57 -6.01 -18.42
N GLY A 59 -14.37 -6.74 -19.52
CA GLY A 59 -15.44 -7.51 -20.16
C GLY A 59 -16.62 -6.60 -20.52
N ARG A 60 -17.79 -6.85 -19.92
CA ARG A 60 -19.02 -6.05 -20.10
C ARG A 60 -19.10 -4.82 -19.19
N LEU A 61 -18.25 -4.74 -18.17
CA LEU A 61 -18.26 -3.68 -17.16
C LEU A 61 -17.46 -2.47 -17.65
N LYS A 62 -17.87 -1.26 -17.26
CA LYS A 62 -17.09 -0.03 -17.43
C LYS A 62 -16.59 0.40 -16.06
N VAL A 63 -15.28 0.52 -15.91
CA VAL A 63 -14.61 0.80 -14.63
C VAL A 63 -13.50 1.82 -14.81
N SER A 64 -13.09 2.49 -13.74
CA SER A 64 -11.92 3.37 -13.72
C SER A 64 -10.66 2.58 -14.08
N SER A 65 -9.65 3.27 -14.64
CA SER A 65 -8.37 2.64 -14.97
C SER A 65 -7.58 2.14 -13.76
N ILE A 66 -7.93 2.62 -12.57
CA ILE A 66 -7.38 2.22 -11.28
C ILE A 66 -8.56 1.73 -10.43
N GLY A 67 -8.39 0.59 -9.76
CA GLY A 67 -9.30 0.11 -8.72
C GLY A 67 -8.67 0.27 -7.33
N LEU A 68 -9.51 0.35 -6.30
CA LEU A 68 -9.07 0.35 -4.90
C LEU A 68 -9.10 -1.08 -4.36
N GLY A 69 -7.95 -1.59 -3.92
CA GLY A 69 -7.88 -2.78 -3.09
C GLY A 69 -8.30 -2.46 -1.66
N CYS A 70 -9.35 -3.10 -1.17
CA CYS A 70 -9.90 -2.93 0.17
C CYS A 70 -9.41 -4.01 1.13
N GLN A 71 -8.24 -4.61 0.86
CA GLN A 71 -7.59 -5.47 1.85
C GLN A 71 -7.26 -4.63 3.08
N THR A 72 -7.98 -4.90 4.15
CA THR A 72 -7.90 -4.28 5.47
C THR A 72 -6.44 -4.42 5.96
N MET A 73 -5.72 -3.30 6.15
CA MET A 73 -4.51 -3.20 6.99
C MET A 73 -4.87 -2.97 8.48
N PRO A 74 -5.52 -3.95 9.12
CA PRO A 74 -5.34 -4.18 10.54
C PRO A 74 -5.43 -5.66 10.90
N GLY A 75 -4.51 -6.11 11.76
CA GLY A 75 -4.64 -7.39 12.45
C GLY A 75 -4.24 -8.61 11.62
N ASN A 76 -3.05 -9.12 11.95
CA ASN A 76 -2.58 -10.51 11.86
C ASN A 76 -2.50 -11.30 10.53
N LEU A 77 -2.88 -10.79 9.36
CA LEU A 77 -2.49 -11.44 8.10
C LEU A 77 -2.36 -10.43 6.94
N TYR A 78 -1.12 -10.24 6.47
CA TYR A 78 -0.68 -9.30 5.41
C TYR A 78 -0.35 -7.85 5.82
N VAL A 79 0.55 -7.71 6.80
CA VAL A 79 1.77 -6.88 6.63
C VAL A 79 2.98 -7.68 7.12
N SER A 80 3.38 -8.67 6.33
CA SER A 80 4.77 -9.18 6.36
C SER A 80 5.40 -8.91 5.00
N CYS A 81 5.41 -7.64 4.61
CA CYS A 81 6.49 -7.10 3.81
C CYS A 81 7.25 -6.16 4.75
N PRO A 82 8.51 -6.44 5.13
CA PRO A 82 9.31 -5.59 6.01
C PRO A 82 9.54 -4.16 5.48
N ARG A 83 9.02 -3.82 4.30
CA ARG A 83 9.28 -2.57 3.57
C ARG A 83 8.18 -1.51 3.72
N PHE A 84 7.01 -1.84 4.26
CA PHE A 84 5.84 -0.94 4.26
C PHE A 84 5.12 -0.85 5.61
N GLY A 85 5.88 -0.69 6.71
CA GLY A 85 5.36 -0.56 8.07
C GLY A 85 4.43 0.64 8.29
N GLY A 86 3.12 0.43 8.11
CA GLY A 86 2.06 1.40 8.41
C GLY A 86 1.21 0.98 9.61
N ALA A 87 0.71 1.97 10.35
CA ALA A 87 -0.19 1.76 11.48
C ALA A 87 -1.56 1.22 11.05
N VAL A 88 -2.15 0.41 11.94
CA VAL A 88 -3.54 -0.06 11.88
C VAL A 88 -4.47 1.15 11.73
N SER A 89 -5.15 1.27 10.59
CA SER A 89 -6.13 2.35 10.37
C SER A 89 -7.45 1.99 11.05
N SER A 90 -8.11 2.98 11.68
CA SER A 90 -9.43 2.76 12.29
C SER A 90 -10.49 2.42 11.23
N ARG A 91 -11.60 1.78 11.62
CA ARG A 91 -12.73 1.51 10.71
C ARG A 91 -13.22 2.77 10.00
N ASP A 92 -13.34 3.86 10.74
CA ASP A 92 -13.74 5.16 10.19
C ASP A 92 -12.76 5.68 9.15
N ASP A 93 -11.46 5.49 9.35
CA ASP A 93 -10.44 5.93 8.40
C ASP A 93 -10.49 5.09 7.12
N MET A 94 -10.73 3.79 7.23
CA MET A 94 -10.94 2.94 6.06
C MET A 94 -12.18 3.36 5.26
N ILE A 95 -13.29 3.66 5.93
CA ILE A 95 -14.50 4.19 5.30
C ILE A 95 -14.21 5.51 4.59
N LYS A 96 -13.46 6.43 5.23
CA LYS A 96 -13.04 7.70 4.64
C LYS A 96 -12.18 7.49 3.39
N ILE A 97 -11.24 6.54 3.43
CA ILE A 97 -10.38 6.21 2.27
C ILE A 97 -11.23 5.71 1.10
N ILE A 98 -12.14 4.77 1.35
CA ILE A 98 -13.01 4.21 0.31
C ILE A 98 -13.87 5.31 -0.31
N ARG A 99 -14.48 6.18 0.52
CA ARG A 99 -15.29 7.30 0.03
C ARG A 99 -14.46 8.32 -0.74
N SER A 100 -13.27 8.65 -0.26
CA SER A 100 -12.35 9.54 -0.97
C SER A 100 -11.95 8.97 -2.33
N ALA A 101 -11.75 7.66 -2.45
CA ALA A 101 -11.51 7.02 -3.74
C ALA A 101 -12.69 7.20 -4.71
N VAL A 102 -13.94 7.06 -4.23
CA VAL A 102 -15.13 7.37 -5.02
C VAL A 102 -15.13 8.83 -5.47
N ASP A 103 -14.83 9.77 -4.56
CA ASP A 103 -14.75 11.20 -4.88
C ASP A 103 -13.66 11.51 -5.92
N GLN A 104 -12.59 10.71 -5.97
CA GLN A 104 -11.53 10.77 -6.97
C GLN A 104 -11.87 10.04 -8.28
N GLY A 105 -13.09 9.52 -8.45
CA GLY A 105 -13.55 8.86 -9.68
C GLY A 105 -13.18 7.38 -9.78
N VAL A 106 -12.73 6.75 -8.69
CA VAL A 106 -12.55 5.29 -8.63
C VAL A 106 -13.93 4.63 -8.61
N THR A 107 -14.13 3.68 -9.52
CA THR A 107 -15.39 2.93 -9.66
C THR A 107 -15.21 1.42 -9.52
N LEU A 108 -13.98 0.92 -9.35
CA LEU A 108 -13.70 -0.50 -9.10
C LEU A 108 -13.12 -0.69 -7.71
N PHE A 109 -13.71 -1.59 -6.94
CA PHE A 109 -13.32 -1.92 -5.57
C PHE A 109 -13.11 -3.42 -5.44
N ASP A 110 -11.99 -3.84 -4.85
CA ASP A 110 -11.62 -5.24 -4.66
C ASP A 110 -11.66 -5.63 -3.18
N THR A 111 -12.29 -6.75 -2.83
CA THR A 111 -12.36 -7.31 -1.47
C THR A 111 -12.33 -8.84 -1.52
N ALA A 112 -12.41 -9.50 -0.37
CA ALA A 112 -12.52 -10.95 -0.22
C ALA A 112 -12.96 -11.31 1.21
N GLU A 113 -13.58 -12.49 1.38
CA GLU A 113 -13.95 -13.04 2.70
C GLU A 113 -12.73 -13.18 3.64
N ALA A 114 -11.56 -13.48 3.08
CA ALA A 114 -10.31 -13.70 3.82
C ALA A 114 -9.59 -12.41 4.25
N TYR A 115 -10.03 -11.23 3.80
CA TYR A 115 -9.35 -9.97 4.11
C TYR A 115 -9.79 -9.45 5.48
N GLY A 116 -9.09 -9.87 6.55
CA GLY A 116 -9.54 -9.64 7.92
C GLY A 116 -10.89 -10.33 8.10
N PRO A 117 -10.92 -11.65 8.39
CA PRO A 117 -12.07 -12.53 8.21
C PRO A 117 -13.44 -11.86 8.34
N PHE A 118 -14.17 -11.81 7.23
CA PHE A 118 -15.52 -11.24 7.09
C PHE A 118 -15.67 -9.73 7.39
N GLU A 119 -14.60 -9.00 7.70
CA GLU A 119 -14.66 -7.58 8.09
C GLU A 119 -14.44 -6.63 6.91
N SER A 120 -13.55 -6.96 5.96
CA SER A 120 -13.36 -6.12 4.75
C SER A 120 -14.66 -5.89 4.00
N GLU A 121 -15.43 -6.96 3.76
CA GLU A 121 -16.70 -6.88 3.03
C GLU A 121 -17.75 -6.04 3.78
N ARG A 122 -17.77 -6.12 5.12
CA ARG A 122 -18.63 -5.28 5.97
C ARG A 122 -18.28 -3.80 5.85
N ILE A 123 -16.99 -3.47 5.91
CA ILE A 123 -16.50 -2.09 5.78
C ILE A 123 -16.78 -1.53 4.38
N VAL A 124 -16.51 -2.31 3.33
CA VAL A 124 -16.78 -1.92 1.93
C VAL A 124 -18.27 -1.69 1.71
N GLY A 125 -19.12 -2.61 2.22
CA GLY A 125 -20.57 -2.47 2.17
C GLY A 125 -21.05 -1.20 2.87
N GLU A 126 -20.55 -0.93 4.07
CA GLU A 126 -20.88 0.27 4.85
C GLU A 126 -20.45 1.56 4.13
N ALA A 127 -19.24 1.58 3.58
CA ALA A 127 -18.69 2.75 2.90
C ALA A 127 -19.46 3.09 1.61
N LEU A 128 -19.83 2.07 0.83
CA LEU A 128 -20.38 2.21 -0.52
C LEU A 128 -21.91 2.19 -0.57
N ARG A 129 -22.63 1.89 0.52
CA ARG A 129 -24.10 1.77 0.56
C ARG A 129 -24.84 2.92 -0.15
N ARG A 130 -24.36 4.16 0.02
CA ARG A 130 -25.00 5.37 -0.55
C ARG A 130 -24.70 5.62 -2.02
N VAL A 131 -23.71 4.93 -2.59
CA VAL A 131 -23.21 5.12 -3.96
C VAL A 131 -23.13 3.80 -4.73
N ARG A 132 -23.88 2.79 -4.29
CA ARG A 132 -23.78 1.41 -4.80
C ARG A 132 -23.94 1.31 -6.31
N ASP A 133 -24.80 2.11 -6.91
CA ASP A 133 -25.08 2.08 -8.36
C ASP A 133 -23.94 2.68 -9.21
N LYS A 134 -22.98 3.36 -8.58
CA LYS A 134 -21.87 4.04 -9.26
C LYS A 134 -20.58 3.21 -9.26
N VAL A 135 -20.59 2.04 -8.61
CA VAL A 135 -19.39 1.26 -8.35
C VAL A 135 -19.55 -0.21 -8.72
N VAL A 136 -18.43 -0.81 -9.06
CA VAL A 136 -18.25 -2.23 -9.33
C VAL A 136 -17.42 -2.81 -8.19
N ILE A 137 -17.93 -3.88 -7.58
CA ILE A 137 -17.26 -4.58 -6.48
C ILE A 137 -16.86 -5.96 -6.99
N ALA A 138 -15.58 -6.28 -6.84
CA ALA A 138 -15.02 -7.61 -7.04
C ALA A 138 -14.75 -8.23 -5.67
N SER A 139 -15.42 -9.34 -5.36
CA SER A 139 -15.11 -10.17 -4.19
C SER A 139 -14.60 -11.54 -4.61
N LYS A 140 -13.99 -12.25 -3.67
CA LYS A 140 -13.36 -13.57 -3.85
C LYS A 140 -13.76 -14.47 -2.69
N PHE A 141 -13.87 -15.76 -2.97
CA PHE A 141 -14.24 -16.81 -2.02
C PHE A 141 -13.43 -18.08 -2.29
N GLY A 142 -13.46 -19.02 -1.34
CA GLY A 142 -12.87 -20.35 -1.46
C GLY A 142 -11.98 -20.76 -0.28
N TRP A 143 -11.95 -19.97 0.79
CA TRP A 143 -11.21 -20.31 2.00
C TRP A 143 -12.13 -21.02 3.00
N ASN A 144 -11.61 -22.05 3.67
CA ASN A 144 -12.32 -22.70 4.78
C ASN A 144 -12.10 -21.90 6.06
N ILE A 145 -12.76 -20.74 6.16
CA ILE A 145 -12.66 -19.84 7.31
C ILE A 145 -13.79 -20.15 8.27
N ASP A 146 -13.45 -20.40 9.52
CA ASP A 146 -14.45 -20.58 10.56
C ASP A 146 -15.24 -19.25 10.79
N PRO A 147 -16.58 -19.25 10.72
CA PRO A 147 -17.39 -18.03 10.82
C PRO A 147 -17.38 -17.39 12.22
N GLU A 148 -17.03 -18.15 13.27
CA GLU A 148 -16.97 -17.68 14.65
C GLU A 148 -15.56 -17.19 15.01
N THR A 149 -14.53 -17.92 14.58
CA THR A 149 -13.14 -17.67 15.00
C THR A 149 -12.31 -16.92 13.95
N GLY A 150 -12.73 -16.93 12.68
CA GLY A 150 -11.98 -16.32 11.57
C GLY A 150 -10.69 -17.05 11.20
N GLN A 151 -10.49 -18.28 11.68
CA GLN A 151 -9.30 -19.09 11.39
C GLN A 151 -9.42 -19.87 10.09
#